data_AF-A0A957S238-F1
#
_entry.id   AF-A0A957S238-F1
#
_cell.length_a   1.000
_cell.length_b   1.000
_cell.length_c   1.000
_cell.angle_alpha   90.00
_cell.angle_beta   90.00
_cell.angle_gamma   90.00
#
_symmetry.space_group_name_H-M   'P 1'
#
loop_
_entity.id
_entity.type
_entity.pdbx_description
1 polymer ?
#
loop_
_entity_poly.entity_id
_entity_poly.type
_entity_poly.pdbx_seq_one_letter_code
_entity_poly.pdbx_strand_id
1 'polypeptide(L)'
;MARPLLDSEFIYGLHDSGGEDLMRAARRPGWIVFSERIGHNPRDFGSRDYSQWSGDDFGVIVRLNNGYEPEGTIPAADQYQDFARRCGNFVRNSDGCHIWIIGNEMNFAAERPAPGSRRAMRPPRGVKRDPDEPDWTPRELPDRFSALQEGRRSRRTRGVDRDPITPEMYVRCYRLCREAIHSQPGHEDDQVLVGPVAPWNNQTQYPGNEQGDWVTYFADILSALGAVQCDGFALHTYTHGSDAALVTSDATMEAPFEERHYQFRAYRDFMQAVPQSMRHLPAYITETGQIDEWEDVNAGWVQAAYQEIEDWNEQEGNQQIHALVLYRWSRHDKWYIDGKPNVIEDFKEALGKGYKWRVGAVKPVPPQLSEYKAVFVQGGGLHAAEAGQTLVTHFVVRNEGAKLWRKGGKNPVRLGTRWQNEAGQAVFVAPESDFRTALPSDVKTGETVTIDHVKVKIPLAEGNLRLTWDLVEEDVTWFADQGNTPFVETVNVTPSPEMQGFFEPATKKWVRGPFLDAYRLYGLDVTGYPLTDQYVDAASKLQTQYFQRVAMEEHSPGRIRFRLVGQEALLAQTEIDGLTADIARLTADIDQLHREIQALQEALKDAQQNKEDGGVPKPAIE
;
A
#
# COMPACT_ATOMS: atom_id res chain seq x y z
N MET A 1 -27.57 -25.62 24.69
CA MET A 1 -26.70 -24.99 23.68
C MET A 1 -27.23 -23.59 23.46
N ALA A 2 -26.38 -22.56 23.48
CA ALA A 2 -26.80 -21.21 23.13
C ALA A 2 -27.30 -21.20 21.68
N ARG A 3 -28.37 -20.46 21.40
CA ARG A 3 -28.87 -20.28 20.03
C ARG A 3 -27.83 -19.50 19.24
N PRO A 4 -27.54 -19.83 17.97
CA PRO A 4 -26.70 -18.99 17.12
C PRO A 4 -27.26 -17.56 17.08
N LEU A 5 -26.40 -16.57 17.23
CA LEU A 5 -26.78 -15.17 17.06
C LEU A 5 -27.22 -14.94 15.61
N LEU A 6 -28.22 -14.09 15.42
CA LEU A 6 -28.89 -13.91 14.13
C LEU A 6 -28.49 -12.59 13.50
N ASP A 7 -28.13 -12.67 12.22
CA ASP A 7 -28.17 -11.52 11.32
C ASP A 7 -29.62 -11.39 10.84
N SER A 8 -30.29 -10.29 11.19
CA SER A 8 -31.67 -10.04 10.76
C SER A 8 -31.73 -10.02 9.23
N GLU A 9 -32.65 -10.77 8.63
CA GLU A 9 -32.89 -10.72 7.17
C GLU A 9 -33.57 -9.42 6.71
N PHE A 10 -34.19 -8.69 7.65
CA PHE A 10 -34.87 -7.44 7.38
C PHE A 10 -33.91 -6.26 7.50
N ILE A 11 -34.07 -5.26 6.64
CA ILE A 11 -33.24 -4.05 6.66
C ILE A 11 -33.65 -3.06 7.75
N TYR A 12 -34.79 -3.26 8.42
CA TYR A 12 -35.31 -2.33 9.44
C TYR A 12 -34.38 -2.24 10.64
N GLY A 13 -34.17 -1.03 11.18
CA GLY A 13 -33.48 -0.89 12.44
C GLY A 13 -33.74 0.41 13.19
N LEU A 14 -33.46 0.38 14.49
CA LEU A 14 -33.56 1.52 15.39
C LEU A 14 -32.24 1.71 16.14
N HIS A 15 -31.79 2.96 16.23
CA HIS A 15 -30.72 3.32 17.15
C HIS A 15 -31.32 3.45 18.56
N ASP A 16 -30.69 2.78 19.52
CA ASP A 16 -31.17 2.51 20.89
C ASP A 16 -32.35 1.54 21.00
N SER A 17 -32.47 0.93 22.18
CA SER A 17 -33.63 0.11 22.57
C SER A 17 -34.81 0.94 23.03
N GLY A 18 -36.00 0.33 23.04
CA GLY A 18 -37.28 0.85 23.49
C GLY A 18 -38.36 0.84 22.41
N GLY A 19 -37.98 0.73 21.13
CA GLY A 19 -38.90 0.76 19.98
C GLY A 19 -39.04 -0.57 19.25
N GLU A 20 -38.25 -1.57 19.63
CA GLU A 20 -38.21 -2.91 19.02
C GLU A 20 -39.56 -3.63 19.05
N ASP A 21 -40.45 -3.29 19.99
CA ASP A 21 -41.81 -3.82 20.06
C ASP A 21 -42.61 -3.58 18.76
N LEU A 22 -42.32 -2.50 18.03
CA LEU A 22 -42.93 -2.20 16.73
C LEU A 22 -42.55 -3.27 15.69
N MET A 23 -41.27 -3.61 15.62
CA MET A 23 -40.71 -4.64 14.76
C MET A 23 -41.20 -6.04 15.19
N ARG A 24 -41.24 -6.30 16.50
CA ARG A 24 -41.74 -7.57 17.07
C ARG A 24 -43.22 -7.77 16.73
N ALA A 25 -44.05 -6.74 16.89
CA ALA A 25 -45.48 -6.76 16.57
C ALA A 25 -45.72 -7.02 15.07
N ALA A 26 -44.86 -6.47 14.20
CA ALA A 26 -44.90 -6.71 12.76
C ALA A 26 -44.36 -8.10 12.34
N ARG A 27 -43.80 -8.89 13.28
CA ARG A 27 -43.07 -10.15 13.06
C ARG A 27 -41.88 -9.98 12.10
N ARG A 28 -41.18 -8.87 12.23
CA ARG A 28 -40.04 -8.49 11.39
C ARG A 28 -38.92 -8.01 12.32
N PRO A 29 -38.33 -8.90 13.13
CA PRO A 29 -37.25 -8.51 14.02
C PRO A 29 -36.08 -8.01 13.16
N GLY A 30 -35.80 -6.72 13.29
CA GLY A 30 -34.77 -6.01 12.54
C GLY A 30 -33.46 -5.92 13.31
N TRP A 31 -32.82 -4.76 13.19
CA TRP A 31 -31.55 -4.43 13.83
C TRP A 31 -31.74 -3.43 14.98
N ILE A 32 -30.95 -3.60 16.05
CA ILE A 32 -30.84 -2.61 17.12
C ILE A 32 -29.37 -2.23 17.25
N VAL A 33 -29.09 -0.93 17.14
CA VAL A 33 -27.74 -0.38 17.30
C VAL A 33 -27.59 0.23 18.69
N PHE A 34 -26.58 -0.21 19.42
CA PHE A 34 -26.18 0.37 20.70
C PHE A 34 -24.87 1.15 20.56
N SER A 35 -24.73 2.23 21.32
CA SER A 35 -23.49 3.03 21.35
C SER A 35 -22.92 3.04 22.76
N GLU A 36 -21.79 2.38 22.95
CA GLU A 36 -21.14 2.19 24.24
C GLU A 36 -19.93 3.10 24.39
N ARG A 37 -19.80 3.74 25.56
CA ARG A 37 -18.60 4.46 25.97
C ARG A 37 -17.81 3.59 26.94
N ILE A 38 -16.80 2.90 26.43
CA ILE A 38 -16.07 1.88 27.18
C ILE A 38 -14.76 2.38 27.79
N GLY A 39 -14.27 3.55 27.37
CA GLY A 39 -12.95 4.06 27.79
C GLY A 39 -11.80 3.26 27.19
N HIS A 40 -10.59 3.46 27.70
CA HIS A 40 -9.38 2.74 27.29
C HIS A 40 -8.64 2.10 28.46
N ASN A 41 -9.27 1.89 29.63
CA ASN A 41 -8.58 1.25 30.75
C ASN A 41 -8.43 -0.26 30.47
N PRO A 42 -7.20 -0.80 30.26
CA PRO A 42 -7.00 -2.21 29.90
C PRO A 42 -7.32 -3.19 31.05
N ARG A 43 -7.57 -2.69 32.26
CA ARG A 43 -7.96 -3.47 33.44
C ARG A 43 -9.46 -3.40 33.74
N ASP A 44 -10.22 -2.68 32.91
CA ASP A 44 -11.66 -2.69 33.00
C ASP A 44 -12.23 -3.88 32.21
N PHE A 45 -13.10 -4.63 32.88
CA PHE A 45 -13.78 -5.82 32.39
C PHE A 45 -15.30 -5.65 32.37
N GLY A 46 -15.79 -4.41 32.59
CA GLY A 46 -17.20 -4.08 32.46
C GLY A 46 -17.71 -4.40 31.06
N SER A 47 -18.96 -4.85 31.00
CA SER A 47 -19.65 -5.34 29.82
C SER A 47 -21.13 -4.99 29.85
N ARG A 48 -21.87 -5.39 28.81
CA ARG A 48 -23.32 -5.30 28.75
C ARG A 48 -23.90 -6.60 28.22
N ASP A 49 -25.05 -6.99 28.77
CA ASP A 49 -25.80 -8.14 28.30
C ASP A 49 -26.86 -7.69 27.28
N TYR A 50 -26.75 -8.19 26.06
CA TYR A 50 -27.67 -7.92 24.95
C TYR A 50 -28.60 -9.11 24.65
N SER A 51 -28.52 -10.19 25.43
CA SER A 51 -29.24 -11.45 25.19
C SER A 51 -30.76 -11.30 25.17
N GLN A 52 -31.31 -10.27 25.83
CA GLN A 52 -32.75 -10.00 25.77
C GLN A 52 -33.24 -9.63 24.36
N TRP A 53 -32.39 -9.02 23.52
CA TRP A 53 -32.75 -8.66 22.15
C TRP A 53 -32.39 -9.75 21.16
N SER A 54 -31.18 -10.30 21.26
CA SER A 54 -30.77 -11.40 20.36
C SER A 54 -31.54 -12.70 20.63
N GLY A 55 -32.00 -12.94 21.86
CA GLY A 55 -32.94 -14.02 22.18
C GLY A 55 -34.32 -13.86 21.55
N ASP A 56 -34.70 -12.62 21.22
CA ASP A 56 -35.95 -12.21 20.55
C ASP A 56 -35.78 -12.06 19.03
N ASP A 57 -34.72 -12.62 18.47
CA ASP A 57 -34.38 -12.67 17.04
C ASP A 57 -33.94 -11.34 16.42
N PHE A 58 -33.66 -10.32 17.22
CA PHE A 58 -33.07 -9.07 16.73
C PHE A 58 -31.58 -9.23 16.43
N GLY A 59 -31.14 -8.64 15.32
CA GLY A 59 -29.72 -8.41 15.07
C GLY A 59 -29.20 -7.30 15.97
N VAL A 60 -28.12 -7.55 16.70
CA VAL A 60 -27.53 -6.58 17.65
C VAL A 60 -26.19 -6.10 17.10
N ILE A 61 -26.07 -4.79 16.90
CA ILE A 61 -24.83 -4.12 16.50
C ILE A 61 -24.41 -3.18 17.63
N VAL A 62 -23.15 -3.23 18.05
CA VAL A 62 -22.65 -2.41 19.14
C VAL A 62 -21.47 -1.56 18.69
N ARG A 63 -21.61 -0.24 18.78
CA ARG A 63 -20.53 0.72 18.56
C ARG A 63 -19.73 0.94 19.81
N LEU A 64 -18.44 0.62 19.76
CA LEU A 64 -17.48 0.77 20.83
C LEU A 64 -16.73 2.10 20.66
N ASN A 65 -16.99 3.03 21.56
CA ASN A 65 -16.28 4.30 21.65
C ASN A 65 -15.39 4.32 22.89
N ASN A 66 -14.19 4.86 22.76
CA ASN A 66 -13.38 5.26 23.90
C ASN A 66 -14.12 6.30 24.76
N GLY A 67 -14.72 7.29 24.10
CA GLY A 67 -15.34 8.42 24.75
C GLY A 67 -16.12 9.25 23.76
N TYR A 68 -16.69 10.33 24.28
CA TYR A 68 -17.20 11.43 23.48
C TYR A 68 -16.32 12.64 23.74
N GLU A 69 -16.65 13.82 23.24
CA GLU A 69 -15.92 15.03 23.58
C GLU A 69 -15.80 15.19 25.13
N PRO A 70 -14.58 15.40 25.68
CA PRO A 70 -13.30 15.67 25.01
C PRO A 70 -12.37 14.45 24.82
N GLU A 71 -12.76 13.26 25.24
CA GLU A 71 -11.92 12.06 25.16
C GLU A 71 -11.80 11.48 23.74
N GLY A 72 -12.78 11.74 22.88
CA GLY A 72 -12.82 11.27 21.49
C GLY A 72 -13.24 9.81 21.35
N THR A 73 -13.80 9.50 20.19
CA THR A 73 -14.33 8.18 19.83
C THR A 73 -13.27 7.07 19.85
N ILE A 74 -12.02 7.42 19.52
CA ILE A 74 -10.81 6.65 19.79
C ILE A 74 -9.85 7.52 20.60
N PRO A 75 -8.99 6.97 21.46
CA PRO A 75 -8.13 7.80 22.31
C PRO A 75 -6.94 8.35 21.50
N ALA A 76 -6.03 9.06 22.16
CA ALA A 76 -4.76 9.43 21.54
C ALA A 76 -3.93 8.18 21.14
N ALA A 77 -3.07 8.34 20.13
CA ALA A 77 -2.36 7.21 19.48
C ALA A 77 -1.44 6.41 20.42
N ASP A 78 -0.97 7.00 21.52
CA ASP A 78 -0.19 6.32 22.56
C ASP A 78 -1.04 5.37 23.44
N GLN A 79 -2.38 5.49 23.37
CA GLN A 79 -3.34 4.70 24.14
C GLN A 79 -4.08 3.65 23.30
N TYR A 80 -3.79 3.49 22.02
CA TYR A 80 -4.48 2.53 21.15
C TYR A 80 -4.39 1.08 21.64
N GLN A 81 -3.25 0.65 22.17
CA GLN A 81 -3.13 -0.72 22.73
C GLN A 81 -4.00 -0.93 23.98
N ASP A 82 -4.13 0.12 24.79
CA ASP A 82 -4.95 0.12 26.00
C ASP A 82 -6.44 0.07 25.66
N PHE A 83 -6.85 0.83 24.65
CA PHE A 83 -8.20 0.77 24.08
C PHE A 83 -8.52 -0.57 23.44
N ALA A 84 -7.61 -1.13 22.63
CA ALA A 84 -7.79 -2.44 22.01
C ALA A 84 -8.00 -3.55 23.05
N ARG A 85 -7.19 -3.57 24.12
CA ARG A 85 -7.41 -4.47 25.26
C ARG A 85 -8.76 -4.26 25.92
N ARG A 86 -9.19 -3.01 26.07
CA ARG A 86 -10.50 -2.67 26.63
C ARG A 86 -11.67 -3.16 25.75
N CYS A 87 -11.55 -3.04 24.42
CA CYS A 87 -12.49 -3.61 23.46
C CYS A 87 -12.59 -5.14 23.63
N GLY A 88 -11.47 -5.85 23.61
CA GLY A 88 -11.44 -7.30 23.81
C GLY A 88 -12.07 -7.72 25.16
N ASN A 89 -11.76 -7.01 26.25
CA ASN A 89 -12.38 -7.27 27.55
C ASN A 89 -13.90 -7.02 27.56
N PHE A 90 -14.37 -5.99 26.84
CA PHE A 90 -15.80 -5.67 26.76
C PHE A 90 -16.54 -6.81 26.04
N VAL A 91 -16.03 -7.19 24.86
CA VAL A 91 -16.65 -8.19 23.99
C VAL A 91 -16.70 -9.54 24.68
N ARG A 92 -15.58 -10.01 25.23
CA ARG A 92 -15.48 -11.29 25.95
C ARG A 92 -16.55 -11.49 27.04
N ASN A 93 -16.94 -10.40 27.69
CA ASN A 93 -17.86 -10.43 28.83
C ASN A 93 -19.26 -9.94 28.46
N SER A 94 -19.52 -9.62 27.19
CA SER A 94 -20.82 -9.19 26.70
C SER A 94 -21.52 -10.33 25.99
N ASP A 95 -22.69 -10.71 26.48
CA ASP A 95 -23.50 -11.76 25.88
C ASP A 95 -24.44 -11.17 24.82
N GLY A 96 -24.76 -11.96 23.79
CA GLY A 96 -25.85 -11.63 22.87
C GLY A 96 -25.53 -10.68 21.72
N CYS A 97 -24.26 -10.44 21.40
CA CYS A 97 -23.82 -9.63 20.25
C CYS A 97 -22.55 -10.23 19.60
N HIS A 98 -22.46 -10.14 18.28
CA HIS A 98 -21.30 -10.58 17.48
C HIS A 98 -20.89 -9.57 16.40
N ILE A 99 -21.46 -8.35 16.41
CA ILE A 99 -21.15 -7.29 15.44
C ILE A 99 -20.74 -6.01 16.18
N TRP A 100 -19.49 -5.60 15.99
CA TRP A 100 -18.84 -4.53 16.76
C TRP A 100 -18.32 -3.44 15.84
N ILE A 101 -18.72 -2.18 16.06
CA ILE A 101 -18.19 -1.04 15.30
C ILE A 101 -17.09 -0.37 16.13
N ILE A 102 -15.93 -0.09 15.52
CA ILE A 102 -14.83 0.61 16.22
C ILE A 102 -14.87 2.10 15.90
N GLY A 103 -15.31 2.88 16.88
CA GLY A 103 -15.41 4.32 16.81
C GLY A 103 -16.57 4.86 15.96
N ASN A 104 -16.63 6.17 15.86
CA ASN A 104 -17.69 6.95 15.25
C ASN A 104 -17.11 8.20 14.59
N GLU A 105 -17.39 8.42 13.30
CA GLU A 105 -17.18 9.70 12.64
C GLU A 105 -15.80 10.31 12.87
N MET A 106 -14.78 9.50 12.68
CA MET A 106 -13.40 9.83 13.04
C MET A 106 -12.85 11.05 12.28
N ASN A 107 -13.48 11.41 11.16
CA ASN A 107 -13.16 12.62 10.40
C ASN A 107 -13.73 13.92 11.03
N PHE A 108 -14.71 13.83 11.95
CA PHE A 108 -15.30 14.98 12.61
C PHE A 108 -14.47 15.43 13.82
N ALA A 109 -14.14 16.73 13.92
CA ALA A 109 -13.26 17.25 14.98
C ALA A 109 -13.78 17.03 16.41
N ALA A 110 -15.09 17.03 16.63
CA ALA A 110 -15.69 16.80 17.95
C ALA A 110 -15.43 15.38 18.47
N GLU A 111 -15.30 14.41 17.55
CA GLU A 111 -15.04 13.00 17.86
C GLU A 111 -13.55 12.70 18.07
N ARG A 112 -12.66 13.69 17.89
CA ARG A 112 -11.22 13.54 18.11
C ARG A 112 -10.85 13.74 19.58
N PRO A 113 -9.84 13.03 20.11
CA PRO A 113 -9.35 13.27 21.47
C PRO A 113 -8.73 14.67 21.59
N ALA A 114 -9.06 15.40 22.66
CA ALA A 114 -8.42 16.68 22.96
C ALA A 114 -6.94 16.50 23.33
N PRO A 115 -6.04 17.47 23.01
CA PRO A 115 -4.64 17.41 23.41
C PRO A 115 -4.49 17.23 24.94
N GLY A 116 -3.81 16.17 25.35
CA GLY A 116 -3.54 15.90 26.78
C GLY A 116 -4.66 15.18 27.55
N SER A 117 -5.66 14.62 26.88
CA SER A 117 -6.68 13.71 27.45
C SER A 117 -6.08 12.36 27.92
N ARG A 118 -5.15 12.39 28.88
CA ARG A 118 -4.41 11.23 29.42
C ARG A 118 -5.14 10.45 30.51
N ARG A 119 -6.42 10.75 30.76
CA ARG A 119 -7.10 10.30 31.98
C ARG A 119 -7.97 9.07 31.68
N ALA A 120 -7.43 7.88 31.98
CA ALA A 120 -8.24 6.69 32.13
C ALA A 120 -9.33 6.97 33.18
N MET A 121 -10.60 6.82 32.81
CA MET A 121 -11.69 6.86 33.79
C MET A 121 -11.45 5.73 34.80
N ARG A 122 -11.23 6.07 36.07
CA ARG A 122 -11.42 5.11 37.17
C ARG A 122 -12.92 4.88 37.27
N PRO A 123 -13.41 3.63 37.26
CA PRO A 123 -14.81 3.40 37.59
C PRO A 123 -15.04 3.90 39.03
N PRO A 124 -16.08 4.69 39.31
CA PRO A 124 -16.45 4.99 40.68
C PRO A 124 -16.75 3.65 41.37
N ARG A 125 -16.11 3.37 42.50
CA ARG A 125 -16.48 2.20 43.31
C ARG A 125 -17.92 2.39 43.79
N GLY A 126 -18.82 1.53 43.34
CA GLY A 126 -20.12 1.31 43.99
C GLY A 126 -21.30 2.17 43.54
N VAL A 127 -21.25 2.82 42.38
CA VAL A 127 -22.45 3.48 41.82
C VAL A 127 -23.01 2.61 40.69
N LYS A 128 -24.19 2.02 40.89
CA LYS A 128 -25.03 1.57 39.78
C LYS A 128 -25.38 2.83 39.00
N ARG A 129 -24.74 3.04 37.86
CA ARG A 129 -25.07 4.16 36.97
C ARG A 129 -26.30 3.74 36.16
N ASP A 130 -27.28 4.62 36.13
CA ASP A 130 -28.50 4.44 35.35
C ASP A 130 -28.12 4.40 33.85
N PRO A 131 -28.43 3.33 33.10
CA PRO A 131 -28.20 3.26 31.66
C PRO A 131 -28.89 4.41 30.89
N ASP A 132 -29.89 5.03 31.50
CA ASP A 132 -30.72 6.08 30.89
C ASP A 132 -30.21 7.52 31.18
N GLU A 133 -29.05 7.69 31.82
CA GLU A 133 -28.51 9.02 32.13
C GLU A 133 -28.06 9.75 30.83
N PRO A 134 -28.68 10.88 30.44
CA PRO A 134 -28.46 11.51 29.15
C PRO A 134 -27.04 12.10 29.04
N ASP A 135 -26.36 11.75 27.95
CA ASP A 135 -25.05 12.28 27.60
C ASP A 135 -25.20 13.71 27.05
N TRP A 136 -25.04 14.70 27.92
CA TRP A 136 -25.21 16.13 27.64
C TRP A 136 -24.05 16.75 26.83
N THR A 137 -23.53 16.05 25.82
CA THR A 137 -22.64 16.69 24.83
C THR A 137 -23.48 17.20 23.66
N PRO A 138 -23.34 18.46 23.22
CA PRO A 138 -24.10 18.99 22.09
C PRO A 138 -23.73 18.24 20.79
N ARG A 139 -24.47 17.18 20.47
CA ARG A 139 -24.48 16.50 19.16
C ARG A 139 -25.21 17.35 18.13
N GLU A 140 -25.01 18.67 18.14
CA GLU A 140 -25.69 19.55 17.21
C GLU A 140 -25.16 19.29 15.79
N LEU A 141 -25.98 18.62 14.96
CA LEU A 141 -25.74 18.34 13.54
C LEU A 141 -25.19 19.51 12.69
N PRO A 142 -25.45 20.82 12.96
CA PRO A 142 -24.94 21.87 12.09
C PRO A 142 -23.41 21.93 11.98
N ASP A 143 -22.66 21.64 13.05
CA ASP A 143 -21.19 21.66 13.03
C ASP A 143 -20.57 20.36 12.50
N ARG A 144 -21.38 19.28 12.43
CA ARG A 144 -21.02 17.96 11.85
C ARG A 144 -20.82 18.06 10.34
N PHE A 145 -21.55 18.93 9.65
CA PHE A 145 -21.58 19.02 8.19
C PHE A 145 -20.88 20.27 7.65
N SER A 146 -19.59 20.38 7.98
CA SER A 146 -18.80 21.58 7.69
C SER A 146 -18.65 21.90 6.20
N ALA A 147 -18.80 20.92 5.30
CA ALA A 147 -18.73 21.13 3.85
C ALA A 147 -19.96 21.84 3.27
N LEU A 148 -21.05 21.98 4.03
CA LEU A 148 -22.28 22.66 3.58
C LEU A 148 -22.31 24.16 3.87
N GLN A 149 -21.33 24.68 4.63
CA GLN A 149 -21.33 26.04 5.14
C GLN A 149 -20.49 26.98 4.25
N GLU A 150 -20.99 27.35 3.06
CA GLU A 150 -20.32 28.35 2.22
C GLU A 150 -20.72 29.81 2.54
N GLY A 151 -19.77 30.76 2.41
CA GLY A 151 -20.05 32.20 2.27
C GLY A 151 -20.18 33.05 3.55
N ARG A 152 -20.42 32.47 4.73
CA ARG A 152 -20.08 33.16 5.98
C ARG A 152 -18.63 32.86 6.25
N ARG A 153 -17.76 33.88 6.37
CA ARG A 153 -16.44 33.73 7.01
C ARG A 153 -16.66 32.78 8.17
N SER A 154 -16.18 31.53 8.06
CA SER A 154 -16.20 30.59 9.17
C SER A 154 -15.62 31.40 10.30
N ARG A 155 -16.49 31.73 11.25
CA ARG A 155 -16.19 32.65 12.32
C ARG A 155 -15.34 31.85 13.25
N ARG A 156 -14.10 31.51 12.83
CA ARG A 156 -13.22 30.45 13.35
C ARG A 156 -14.00 29.75 14.42
N THR A 157 -14.90 28.84 14.01
CA THR A 157 -15.69 28.09 14.99
C THR A 157 -14.68 27.75 16.06
N ARG A 158 -14.98 28.05 17.33
CA ARG A 158 -14.10 27.68 18.44
C ARG A 158 -14.06 26.14 18.57
N GLY A 159 -14.09 25.41 17.46
CA GLY A 159 -13.68 24.04 17.31
C GLY A 159 -12.25 24.00 17.78
N VAL A 160 -12.07 23.31 18.89
CA VAL A 160 -10.77 22.98 19.44
C VAL A 160 -9.97 22.40 18.27
N ASP A 161 -8.88 23.06 17.89
CA ASP A 161 -7.95 22.58 16.87
C ASP A 161 -7.35 21.27 17.38
N ARG A 162 -7.97 20.14 17.01
CA ARG A 162 -7.60 18.79 17.43
C ARG A 162 -6.97 18.09 16.24
N ASP A 163 -5.81 17.48 16.48
CA ASP A 163 -5.04 16.76 15.48
C ASP A 163 -5.96 15.80 14.70
N PRO A 164 -5.97 15.87 13.35
CA PRO A 164 -6.78 14.99 12.53
C PRO A 164 -6.47 13.51 12.80
N ILE A 165 -7.51 12.67 12.83
CA ILE A 165 -7.34 11.22 12.78
C ILE A 165 -7.20 10.85 11.30
N THR A 166 -5.97 10.73 10.79
CA THR A 166 -5.75 10.31 9.39
C THR A 166 -6.17 8.85 9.17
N PRO A 167 -6.36 8.40 7.91
CA PRO A 167 -6.64 7.00 7.62
C PRO A 167 -5.64 6.04 8.28
N GLU A 168 -4.34 6.34 8.23
CA GLU A 168 -3.29 5.51 8.84
C GLU A 168 -3.45 5.40 10.36
N MET A 169 -3.82 6.50 11.01
CA MET A 169 -4.04 6.55 12.45
C MET A 169 -5.25 5.69 12.85
N TYR A 170 -6.35 5.83 12.13
CA TYR A 170 -7.56 5.04 12.36
C TYR A 170 -7.31 3.55 12.11
N VAL A 171 -6.72 3.20 10.96
CA VAL A 171 -6.40 1.82 10.56
C VAL A 171 -5.52 1.13 11.60
N ARG A 172 -4.54 1.84 12.18
CA ARG A 172 -3.71 1.30 13.26
C ARG A 172 -4.53 0.98 14.51
N CYS A 173 -5.42 1.87 14.94
CA CYS A 173 -6.29 1.64 16.09
C CYS A 173 -7.27 0.48 15.84
N TYR A 174 -7.93 0.50 14.69
CA TYR A 174 -8.89 -0.51 14.26
C TYR A 174 -8.27 -1.91 14.23
N ARG A 175 -7.08 -2.09 13.62
CA ARG A 175 -6.39 -3.39 13.55
C ARG A 175 -6.11 -3.96 14.93
N LEU A 176 -5.64 -3.12 15.86
CA LEU A 176 -5.40 -3.54 17.24
C LEU A 176 -6.71 -3.98 17.93
N CYS A 177 -7.79 -3.23 17.74
CA CYS A 177 -9.09 -3.57 18.31
C CYS A 177 -9.65 -4.88 17.74
N ARG A 178 -9.61 -5.04 16.41
CA ARG A 178 -10.06 -6.25 15.71
C ARG A 178 -9.28 -7.48 16.17
N GLU A 179 -7.96 -7.41 16.20
CA GLU A 179 -7.12 -8.50 16.70
C GLU A 179 -7.43 -8.84 18.16
N ALA A 180 -7.60 -7.82 19.02
CA ALA A 180 -7.93 -8.04 20.41
C ALA A 180 -9.31 -8.70 20.60
N ILE A 181 -10.30 -8.37 19.76
CA ILE A 181 -11.63 -8.99 19.77
C ILE A 181 -11.57 -10.43 19.27
N HIS A 182 -11.00 -10.67 18.08
CA HIS A 182 -10.89 -12.02 17.49
C HIS A 182 -10.02 -12.98 18.30
N SER A 183 -9.11 -12.45 19.15
CA SER A 183 -8.34 -13.28 20.08
C SER A 183 -9.12 -13.76 21.30
N GLN A 184 -10.35 -13.27 21.52
CA GLN A 184 -11.19 -13.73 22.63
C GLN A 184 -11.85 -15.06 22.28
N PRO A 185 -11.83 -16.06 23.20
CA PRO A 185 -12.48 -17.34 22.96
C PRO A 185 -13.98 -17.17 22.70
N GLY A 186 -14.48 -17.72 21.59
CA GLY A 186 -15.89 -17.65 21.19
C GLY A 186 -16.26 -16.42 20.36
N HIS A 187 -15.27 -15.57 20.03
CA HIS A 187 -15.45 -14.35 19.22
C HIS A 187 -14.52 -14.33 17.99
N GLU A 188 -13.97 -15.48 17.61
CA GLU A 188 -13.06 -15.62 16.46
C GLU A 188 -13.74 -15.24 15.13
N ASP A 189 -15.06 -15.43 15.05
CA ASP A 189 -15.90 -15.19 13.86
C ASP A 189 -16.77 -13.92 13.98
N ASP A 190 -16.60 -13.12 15.04
CA ASP A 190 -17.35 -11.88 15.22
C ASP A 190 -17.03 -10.88 14.09
N GLN A 191 -18.01 -10.09 13.66
CA GLN A 191 -17.77 -9.02 12.68
C GLN A 191 -17.27 -7.76 13.38
N VAL A 192 -16.05 -7.31 13.06
CA VAL A 192 -15.55 -6.01 13.51
C VAL A 192 -15.64 -5.02 12.36
N LEU A 193 -16.56 -4.08 12.45
CA LEU A 193 -16.88 -3.11 11.40
C LEU A 193 -16.04 -1.84 11.52
N VAL A 194 -15.60 -1.32 10.36
CA VAL A 194 -15.08 0.05 10.25
C VAL A 194 -16.17 1.03 10.69
N GLY A 195 -15.77 1.99 11.52
CA GLY A 195 -16.60 3.07 12.02
C GLY A 195 -17.15 3.95 10.89
N PRO A 196 -18.38 4.45 11.02
CA PRO A 196 -18.98 5.29 10.01
C PRO A 196 -18.21 6.60 9.88
N VAL A 197 -18.00 7.06 8.66
CA VAL A 197 -17.40 8.37 8.37
C VAL A 197 -18.52 9.41 8.32
N ALA A 198 -18.31 10.58 8.94
CA ALA A 198 -19.28 11.67 8.88
C ALA A 198 -19.44 12.15 7.43
N PRO A 199 -20.63 12.04 6.82
CA PRO A 199 -20.87 12.59 5.50
C PRO A 199 -20.78 14.12 5.56
N TRP A 200 -20.37 14.75 4.47
CA TRP A 200 -20.25 16.21 4.34
C TRP A 200 -19.34 16.90 5.39
N ASN A 201 -18.40 16.18 6.00
CA ASN A 201 -17.43 16.74 6.93
C ASN A 201 -16.04 16.82 6.29
N ASN A 202 -15.56 18.04 6.06
CA ASN A 202 -14.27 18.32 5.42
C ASN A 202 -13.14 18.72 6.38
N GLN A 203 -13.26 18.40 7.67
CA GLN A 203 -12.32 18.86 8.69
C GLN A 203 -11.05 17.98 8.80
N THR A 204 -10.97 16.88 8.06
CA THR A 204 -9.82 15.95 8.07
C THR A 204 -9.06 16.03 6.76
N GLN A 205 -8.04 16.88 6.74
CA GLN A 205 -7.16 17.07 5.59
C GLN A 205 -5.82 16.39 5.82
N TYR A 206 -5.27 15.76 4.79
CA TYR A 206 -3.98 15.06 4.81
C TYR A 206 -3.41 14.99 3.38
N PRO A 207 -2.12 14.68 3.18
CA PRO A 207 -1.54 14.58 1.84
C PRO A 207 -2.30 13.59 0.96
N GLY A 208 -2.76 14.02 -0.22
CA GLY A 208 -3.61 13.25 -1.12
C GLY A 208 -5.13 13.46 -0.93
N ASN A 209 -5.53 14.16 0.13
CA ASN A 209 -6.91 14.58 0.38
C ASN A 209 -6.94 15.99 1.01
N GLU A 210 -6.36 16.97 0.29
CA GLU A 210 -6.18 18.34 0.77
C GLU A 210 -7.52 19.06 1.00
N GLN A 211 -8.58 18.60 0.34
CA GLN A 211 -9.94 19.16 0.47
C GLN A 211 -10.70 18.56 1.65
N GLY A 212 -10.20 17.47 2.24
CA GLY A 212 -10.88 16.75 3.31
C GLY A 212 -12.13 16.02 2.84
N ASP A 213 -12.16 15.53 1.59
CA ASP A 213 -13.27 14.75 1.07
C ASP A 213 -13.48 13.50 1.93
N TRP A 214 -14.66 13.39 2.54
CA TRP A 214 -15.02 12.30 3.44
C TRP A 214 -15.16 10.96 2.71
N VAL A 215 -15.52 10.96 1.42
CA VAL A 215 -15.60 9.73 0.62
C VAL A 215 -14.20 9.22 0.31
N THR A 216 -13.26 10.12 0.00
CA THR A 216 -11.84 9.79 -0.15
C THR A 216 -11.26 9.25 1.16
N TYR A 217 -11.55 9.88 2.29
CA TYR A 217 -11.16 9.39 3.62
C TYR A 217 -11.65 7.97 3.90
N PHE A 218 -12.90 7.67 3.59
CA PHE A 218 -13.46 6.32 3.68
C PHE A 218 -12.74 5.33 2.76
N ALA A 219 -12.52 5.69 1.50
CA ALA A 219 -11.83 4.85 0.51
C ALA A 219 -10.39 4.52 0.93
N ASP A 220 -9.67 5.50 1.48
CA ASP A 220 -8.30 5.36 1.96
C ASP A 220 -8.22 4.41 3.17
N ILE A 221 -9.17 4.49 4.11
CA ILE A 221 -9.27 3.56 5.24
C ILE A 221 -9.45 2.12 4.72
N LEU A 222 -10.44 1.90 3.83
CA LEU A 222 -10.73 0.56 3.31
C LEU A 222 -9.55 0.01 2.50
N SER A 223 -8.94 0.83 1.65
CA SER A 223 -7.78 0.45 0.83
C SER A 223 -6.58 0.08 1.70
N ALA A 224 -6.32 0.84 2.78
CA ALA A 224 -5.23 0.58 3.70
C ALA A 224 -5.45 -0.68 4.55
N LEU A 225 -6.71 -1.03 4.88
CA LEU A 225 -7.05 -2.29 5.56
C LEU A 225 -6.92 -3.49 4.62
N GLY A 226 -7.54 -3.40 3.45
CA GLY A 226 -7.72 -4.51 2.52
C GLY A 226 -8.76 -5.54 3.00
N ALA A 227 -9.18 -6.41 2.10
CA ALA A 227 -10.25 -7.40 2.34
C ALA A 227 -9.98 -8.44 3.44
N VAL A 228 -8.71 -8.65 3.81
CA VAL A 228 -8.34 -9.67 4.82
C VAL A 228 -8.44 -9.13 6.24
N GLN A 229 -8.27 -7.82 6.42
CA GLN A 229 -8.19 -7.17 7.72
C GLN A 229 -9.42 -6.32 8.00
N CYS A 230 -10.57 -6.65 7.40
CA CYS A 230 -11.82 -5.92 7.54
C CYS A 230 -12.99 -6.89 7.40
N ASP A 231 -13.92 -6.88 8.36
CA ASP A 231 -15.08 -7.78 8.35
C ASP A 231 -16.35 -7.11 7.81
N GLY A 232 -16.27 -5.81 7.48
CA GLY A 232 -17.40 -5.00 7.03
C GLY A 232 -17.25 -3.54 7.45
N PHE A 233 -18.24 -2.72 7.13
CA PHE A 233 -18.21 -1.29 7.43
C PHE A 233 -19.60 -0.72 7.72
N ALA A 234 -19.62 0.29 8.59
CA ALA A 234 -20.78 1.08 8.90
C ALA A 234 -20.78 2.38 8.10
N LEU A 235 -21.97 2.88 7.77
CA LEU A 235 -22.20 4.14 7.05
C LEU A 235 -23.25 4.97 7.77
N HIS A 236 -23.19 6.29 7.56
CA HIS A 236 -24.25 7.22 7.91
C HIS A 236 -24.75 7.94 6.67
N THR A 237 -26.05 8.22 6.60
CA THR A 237 -26.62 9.08 5.55
C THR A 237 -27.87 9.79 6.02
N TYR A 238 -28.15 10.99 5.49
CA TYR A 238 -29.25 11.85 5.94
C TYR A 238 -29.87 12.63 4.77
N THR A 239 -31.01 13.27 5.00
CA THR A 239 -31.53 14.33 4.12
C THR A 239 -31.43 15.69 4.78
N HIS A 240 -31.12 16.72 3.98
CA HIS A 240 -31.18 18.17 4.27
C HIS A 240 -32.63 18.69 4.29
N GLY A 241 -33.47 18.05 5.08
CA GLY A 241 -34.89 18.39 5.24
C GLY A 241 -35.76 17.17 5.44
N SER A 242 -37.02 17.39 5.79
CA SER A 242 -38.00 16.36 6.12
C SER A 242 -38.85 15.88 4.94
N ASP A 243 -38.73 16.50 3.76
CA ASP A 243 -39.47 16.10 2.58
C ASP A 243 -38.97 14.73 2.06
N ALA A 244 -39.89 13.77 1.96
CA ALA A 244 -39.60 12.42 1.48
C ALA A 244 -38.98 12.39 0.07
N ALA A 245 -39.26 13.39 -0.78
CA ALA A 245 -38.68 13.49 -2.12
C ALA A 245 -37.15 13.70 -2.09
N LEU A 246 -36.60 14.19 -0.97
CA LEU A 246 -35.16 14.35 -0.80
C LEU A 246 -34.42 13.02 -0.70
N VAL A 247 -35.10 11.95 -0.28
CA VAL A 247 -34.51 10.60 -0.18
C VAL A 247 -34.01 10.11 -1.53
N THR A 248 -34.79 10.33 -2.58
CA THR A 248 -34.48 9.87 -3.95
C THR A 248 -33.82 10.96 -4.81
N SER A 249 -33.40 12.07 -4.20
CA SER A 249 -32.82 13.19 -4.93
C SER A 249 -31.39 12.89 -5.39
N ASP A 250 -31.13 13.15 -6.67
CA ASP A 250 -29.78 13.11 -7.27
C ASP A 250 -29.08 14.49 -7.22
N ALA A 251 -29.59 15.42 -6.41
CA ALA A 251 -28.91 16.71 -6.22
C ALA A 251 -27.50 16.47 -5.67
N THR A 252 -26.50 17.08 -6.31
CA THR A 252 -25.11 17.08 -5.84
C THR A 252 -24.76 18.38 -5.12
N MET A 253 -23.64 18.38 -4.42
CA MET A 253 -23.15 19.57 -3.71
C MET A 253 -22.65 20.64 -4.69
N GLU A 254 -22.44 21.84 -4.16
CA GLU A 254 -21.72 22.89 -4.86
C GLU A 254 -20.21 22.63 -4.85
N ALA A 255 -19.46 23.49 -5.56
CA ALA A 255 -18.00 23.43 -5.55
C ALA A 255 -17.45 23.49 -4.12
N PRO A 256 -16.37 22.76 -3.81
CA PRO A 256 -15.56 21.93 -4.70
C PRO A 256 -15.95 20.43 -4.67
N PHE A 257 -17.17 20.10 -4.23
CA PHE A 257 -17.64 18.72 -4.04
C PHE A 257 -18.76 18.36 -5.02
N GLU A 258 -18.75 18.89 -6.24
CA GLU A 258 -19.82 18.74 -7.23
C GLU A 258 -20.13 17.28 -7.61
N GLU A 259 -19.20 16.37 -7.34
CA GLU A 259 -19.32 14.92 -7.57
C GLU A 259 -19.98 14.17 -6.39
N ARG A 260 -20.29 14.86 -5.28
CA ARG A 260 -20.88 14.26 -4.07
C ARG A 260 -22.37 14.57 -3.99
N HIS A 261 -23.17 13.58 -3.62
CA HIS A 261 -24.60 13.77 -3.42
C HIS A 261 -24.86 14.64 -2.19
N TYR A 262 -25.82 15.55 -2.31
CA TYR A 262 -26.23 16.47 -1.26
C TYR A 262 -27.25 15.84 -0.30
N GLN A 263 -28.02 14.84 -0.71
CA GLN A 263 -29.11 14.27 0.09
C GLN A 263 -28.81 12.82 0.50
N PHE A 264 -29.86 12.05 0.78
CA PHE A 264 -29.78 10.67 1.27
C PHE A 264 -28.90 9.77 0.40
N ARG A 265 -28.88 9.98 -0.93
CA ARG A 265 -28.04 9.23 -1.87
C ARG A 265 -26.52 9.42 -1.70
N ALA A 266 -26.06 10.23 -0.74
CA ALA A 266 -24.66 10.24 -0.31
C ALA A 266 -24.13 8.86 0.13
N TYR A 267 -25.01 7.94 0.56
CA TYR A 267 -24.60 6.54 0.80
C TYR A 267 -24.04 5.90 -0.47
N ARG A 268 -24.54 6.26 -1.66
CA ARG A 268 -24.08 5.71 -2.94
C ARG A 268 -22.65 6.12 -3.24
N ASP A 269 -22.24 7.32 -2.83
CA ASP A 269 -20.85 7.77 -2.98
C ASP A 269 -19.89 6.89 -2.18
N PHE A 270 -20.26 6.57 -0.94
CA PHE A 270 -19.50 5.62 -0.12
C PHE A 270 -19.49 4.23 -0.75
N MET A 271 -20.64 3.70 -1.17
CA MET A 271 -20.72 2.36 -1.76
C MET A 271 -19.91 2.23 -3.06
N GLN A 272 -19.87 3.28 -3.89
CA GLN A 272 -19.04 3.31 -5.10
C GLN A 272 -17.54 3.37 -4.79
N ALA A 273 -17.17 4.03 -3.69
CA ALA A 273 -15.79 4.15 -3.23
C ALA A 273 -15.23 2.86 -2.59
N VAL A 274 -16.08 1.85 -2.30
CA VAL A 274 -15.63 0.56 -1.77
C VAL A 274 -14.72 -0.15 -2.79
N PRO A 275 -13.48 -0.53 -2.40
CA PRO A 275 -12.57 -1.27 -3.27
C PRO A 275 -13.22 -2.54 -3.81
N GLN A 276 -13.00 -2.87 -5.08
CA GLN A 276 -13.65 -4.02 -5.72
C GLN A 276 -13.42 -5.33 -4.95
N SER A 277 -12.21 -5.52 -4.39
CA SER A 277 -11.85 -6.69 -3.58
C SER A 277 -12.65 -6.80 -2.28
N MET A 278 -13.31 -5.73 -1.83
CA MET A 278 -14.04 -5.63 -0.57
C MET A 278 -15.56 -5.57 -0.75
N ARG A 279 -16.07 -5.58 -1.99
CA ARG A 279 -17.52 -5.51 -2.29
C ARG A 279 -18.33 -6.74 -1.85
N HIS A 280 -17.65 -7.78 -1.37
CA HIS A 280 -18.27 -8.96 -0.78
C HIS A 280 -18.49 -8.82 0.74
N LEU A 281 -17.91 -7.81 1.37
CA LEU A 281 -18.07 -7.56 2.81
C LEU A 281 -19.46 -6.98 3.11
N PRO A 282 -20.01 -7.20 4.30
CA PRO A 282 -21.29 -6.63 4.69
C PRO A 282 -21.19 -5.11 4.92
N ALA A 283 -22.25 -4.39 4.52
CA ALA A 283 -22.40 -2.95 4.70
C ALA A 283 -23.66 -2.64 5.52
N TYR A 284 -23.55 -1.75 6.50
CA TYR A 284 -24.65 -1.38 7.39
C TYR A 284 -24.80 0.14 7.45
N ILE A 285 -25.98 0.69 7.18
CA ILE A 285 -26.27 2.10 7.49
C ILE A 285 -26.76 2.15 8.94
N THR A 286 -25.87 2.52 9.85
CA THR A 286 -26.08 2.41 11.30
C THR A 286 -26.69 3.65 11.92
N GLU A 287 -26.77 4.75 11.16
CA GLU A 287 -27.56 5.92 11.51
C GLU A 287 -28.11 6.58 10.24
N THR A 288 -29.40 6.91 10.26
CA THR A 288 -30.04 7.73 9.24
C THR A 288 -31.17 8.59 9.81
N GLY A 289 -31.53 9.65 9.10
CA GLY A 289 -32.64 10.54 9.45
C GLY A 289 -32.62 11.81 8.61
N GLN A 290 -33.39 12.80 9.05
CA GLN A 290 -33.34 14.17 8.54
C GLN A 290 -32.47 15.05 9.47
N ILE A 291 -31.87 16.12 8.95
CA ILE A 291 -31.04 17.02 9.79
C ILE A 291 -31.89 17.81 10.78
N ASP A 292 -33.13 18.07 10.39
CA ASP A 292 -34.12 18.66 11.27
C ASP A 292 -34.56 17.64 12.34
N GLU A 293 -35.11 18.11 13.45
CA GLU A 293 -35.73 17.19 14.41
C GLU A 293 -36.89 16.44 13.75
N TRP A 294 -37.17 15.22 14.19
CA TRP A 294 -38.38 14.52 13.76
C TRP A 294 -39.59 15.35 14.18
N GLU A 295 -40.34 15.91 13.24
CA GLU A 295 -41.65 16.47 13.57
C GLU A 295 -42.65 15.32 13.79
N ASP A 296 -43.67 15.50 14.64
CA ASP A 296 -44.71 14.48 14.82
C ASP A 296 -45.69 14.48 13.63
N VAL A 297 -45.18 14.11 12.47
CA VAL A 297 -45.89 14.03 11.20
C VAL A 297 -45.50 12.76 10.46
N ASN A 298 -46.46 12.14 9.78
CA ASN A 298 -46.18 11.07 8.84
C ASN A 298 -45.87 11.73 7.49
N ALA A 299 -44.60 12.10 7.29
CA ALA A 299 -44.14 12.74 6.06
C ALA A 299 -43.91 11.73 4.92
N GLY A 300 -44.01 10.43 5.18
CA GLY A 300 -43.62 9.36 4.26
C GLY A 300 -42.11 9.23 4.08
N TRP A 301 -41.31 9.94 4.88
CA TRP A 301 -39.85 9.95 4.78
C TRP A 301 -39.28 8.58 5.15
N VAL A 302 -39.80 7.95 6.22
CA VAL A 302 -39.31 6.65 6.69
C VAL A 302 -39.61 5.58 5.64
N GLN A 303 -40.82 5.57 5.10
CA GLN A 303 -41.18 4.71 3.97
C GLN A 303 -40.27 4.90 2.75
N ALA A 304 -40.03 6.16 2.34
CA ALA A 304 -39.18 6.46 1.19
C ALA A 304 -37.75 5.96 1.41
N ALA A 305 -37.17 6.18 2.60
CA ALA A 305 -35.81 5.76 2.94
C ALA A 305 -35.63 4.24 2.85
N TYR A 306 -36.58 3.47 3.40
CA TYR A 306 -36.52 2.01 3.30
C TYR A 306 -36.74 1.50 1.87
N GLN A 307 -37.67 2.10 1.11
CA GLN A 307 -37.87 1.75 -0.30
C GLN A 307 -36.62 2.02 -1.14
N GLU A 308 -35.94 3.15 -0.93
CA GLU A 308 -34.70 3.49 -1.65
C GLU A 308 -33.58 2.47 -1.41
N ILE A 309 -33.43 1.96 -0.17
CA ILE A 309 -32.44 0.91 0.14
C ILE A 309 -32.88 -0.46 -0.42
N GLU A 310 -34.18 -0.77 -0.42
CA GLU A 310 -34.69 -1.96 -1.10
C GLU A 310 -34.37 -1.90 -2.61
N ASP A 311 -34.68 -0.78 -3.27
CA ASP A 311 -34.42 -0.58 -4.70
C ASP A 311 -32.93 -0.70 -5.02
N TRP A 312 -32.05 -0.17 -4.16
CA TRP A 312 -30.60 -0.37 -4.27
C TRP A 312 -30.22 -1.85 -4.14
N ASN A 313 -30.80 -2.55 -3.17
CA ASN A 313 -30.51 -3.95 -2.89
C ASN A 313 -31.05 -4.92 -3.95
N GLU A 314 -32.11 -4.54 -4.67
CA GLU A 314 -32.68 -5.31 -5.78
C GLU A 314 -31.84 -5.22 -7.05
N GLN A 315 -31.16 -4.09 -7.28
CA GLN A 315 -30.29 -3.90 -8.44
C GLN A 315 -29.16 -4.93 -8.50
N GLU A 316 -28.99 -5.57 -9.66
CA GLU A 316 -27.95 -6.56 -9.89
C GLU A 316 -26.56 -5.91 -9.88
N GLY A 317 -25.61 -6.54 -9.18
CA GLY A 317 -24.23 -6.06 -9.08
C GLY A 317 -23.98 -5.05 -7.96
N ASN A 318 -25.02 -4.51 -7.33
CA ASN A 318 -24.86 -3.68 -6.14
C ASN A 318 -24.46 -4.54 -4.93
N GLN A 319 -23.50 -4.04 -4.15
CA GLN A 319 -23.21 -4.58 -2.83
C GLN A 319 -24.40 -4.28 -1.90
N GLN A 320 -24.93 -5.32 -1.26
CA GLN A 320 -26.16 -5.18 -0.47
C GLN A 320 -25.89 -4.47 0.86
N ILE A 321 -26.86 -3.65 1.27
CA ILE A 321 -26.91 -2.96 2.55
C ILE A 321 -27.83 -3.76 3.46
N HIS A 322 -27.29 -4.25 4.58
CA HIS A 322 -27.95 -5.22 5.45
C HIS A 322 -28.90 -4.56 6.47
N ALA A 323 -28.63 -3.30 6.82
CA ALA A 323 -29.43 -2.53 7.77
C ALA A 323 -29.52 -1.06 7.35
N LEU A 324 -30.69 -0.46 7.60
CA LEU A 324 -30.94 0.97 7.60
C LEU A 324 -31.55 1.35 8.96
N VAL A 325 -30.79 2.07 9.78
CA VAL A 325 -31.11 2.28 11.19
C VAL A 325 -31.52 3.72 11.47
N LEU A 326 -32.77 3.92 11.91
CA LEU A 326 -33.29 5.26 12.21
C LEU A 326 -32.64 5.84 13.49
N TYR A 327 -32.10 7.06 13.37
CA TYR A 327 -31.55 7.83 14.47
C TYR A 327 -32.58 8.88 14.95
N ARG A 328 -33.09 8.80 16.19
CA ARG A 328 -32.91 7.72 17.18
C ARG A 328 -34.20 7.50 17.98
N TRP A 329 -34.35 6.34 18.61
CA TRP A 329 -35.56 6.06 19.38
C TRP A 329 -35.66 6.92 20.65
N SER A 330 -34.64 6.85 21.49
CA SER A 330 -34.63 7.38 22.85
C SER A 330 -34.59 8.91 22.93
N ARG A 331 -35.21 9.47 23.98
CA ARG A 331 -35.32 10.93 24.23
C ARG A 331 -34.04 11.59 24.76
N HIS A 332 -32.89 11.25 24.20
CA HIS A 332 -31.60 11.77 24.64
C HIS A 332 -31.20 13.08 23.94
N ASP A 333 -31.66 13.28 22.71
CA ASP A 333 -31.43 14.50 21.92
C ASP A 333 -32.71 14.87 21.16
N LYS A 334 -32.69 15.95 20.36
CA LYS A 334 -33.87 16.46 19.66
C LYS A 334 -34.37 15.55 18.52
N TRP A 335 -33.58 14.56 18.09
CA TRP A 335 -33.94 13.61 17.02
C TRP A 335 -34.55 12.32 17.58
N TYR A 336 -35.22 12.38 18.73
CA TYR A 336 -35.93 11.24 19.30
C TYR A 336 -37.21 10.91 18.52
N ILE A 337 -37.60 9.63 18.47
CA ILE A 337 -38.86 9.15 17.86
C ILE A 337 -39.91 8.81 18.93
N ASP A 338 -39.49 8.38 20.13
CA ASP A 338 -40.41 8.02 21.22
C ASP A 338 -41.37 9.18 21.56
N GLY A 339 -42.67 8.94 21.42
CA GLY A 339 -43.72 9.92 21.66
C GLY A 339 -44.14 10.72 20.43
N LYS A 340 -43.65 10.37 19.23
CA LYS A 340 -44.08 10.93 17.94
C LYS A 340 -44.94 9.91 17.18
N PRO A 341 -46.23 9.75 17.53
CA PRO A 341 -47.09 8.72 16.97
C PRO A 341 -47.18 8.71 15.45
N ASN A 342 -47.05 9.86 14.77
CA ASN A 342 -47.16 9.92 13.32
C ASN A 342 -45.86 9.46 12.62
N VAL A 343 -44.70 9.67 13.23
CA VAL A 343 -43.41 9.08 12.75
C VAL A 343 -43.41 7.57 13.00
N ILE A 344 -43.94 7.14 14.15
CA ILE A 344 -44.11 5.72 14.46
C ILE A 344 -45.06 5.05 13.46
N GLU A 345 -46.11 5.74 13.02
CA GLU A 345 -47.01 5.22 11.99
C GLU A 345 -46.31 5.12 10.62
N ASP A 346 -45.52 6.11 10.21
CA ASP A 346 -44.68 6.05 9.00
C ASP A 346 -43.76 4.82 9.04
N PHE A 347 -43.12 4.56 10.20
CA PHE A 347 -42.29 3.37 10.38
C PHE A 347 -43.11 2.06 10.34
N LYS A 348 -44.31 2.01 10.91
CA LYS A 348 -45.19 0.82 10.82
C LYS A 348 -45.65 0.55 9.39
N GLU A 349 -45.94 1.60 8.61
CA GLU A 349 -46.30 1.49 7.20
C GLU A 349 -45.11 0.92 6.39
N ALA A 350 -43.89 1.42 6.65
CA ALA A 350 -42.66 0.86 6.08
C ALA A 350 -42.46 -0.59 6.50
N LEU A 351 -42.63 -0.90 7.79
CA LEU A 351 -42.58 -2.25 8.34
C LEU A 351 -43.61 -3.15 7.68
N GLY A 352 -44.75 -2.67 7.21
CA GLY A 352 -45.77 -3.46 6.50
C GLY A 352 -45.30 -3.99 5.13
N LYS A 353 -44.28 -3.38 4.52
CA LYS A 353 -43.78 -3.73 3.17
C LYS A 353 -42.89 -4.97 3.13
N GLY A 354 -41.99 -5.13 4.10
CA GLY A 354 -41.28 -6.39 4.35
C GLY A 354 -39.96 -6.48 3.63
N TYR A 355 -39.30 -5.34 3.49
CA TYR A 355 -38.03 -5.19 2.81
C TYR A 355 -36.94 -6.03 3.50
N LYS A 356 -36.16 -6.71 2.68
CA LYS A 356 -35.17 -7.69 3.10
C LYS A 356 -33.95 -7.57 2.22
N TRP A 357 -32.77 -7.70 2.82
CA TRP A 357 -31.59 -8.02 2.01
C TRP A 357 -31.63 -9.52 1.66
N ARG A 358 -30.96 -9.91 0.57
CA ARG A 358 -31.13 -11.26 0.02
C ARG A 358 -30.25 -12.25 0.80
N VAL A 359 -30.82 -12.85 1.85
CA VAL A 359 -30.20 -13.94 2.61
C VAL A 359 -29.97 -15.13 1.67
N GLY A 360 -28.70 -15.43 1.37
CA GLY A 360 -28.30 -16.48 0.44
C GLY A 360 -27.98 -16.02 -1.00
N ALA A 361 -28.05 -14.72 -1.31
CA ALA A 361 -27.48 -14.16 -2.55
C ALA A 361 -25.95 -13.97 -2.48
N VAL A 362 -25.34 -14.28 -1.34
CA VAL A 362 -23.93 -14.64 -1.29
C VAL A 362 -23.84 -16.17 -1.20
N LYS A 363 -23.98 -16.86 -2.34
CA LYS A 363 -22.87 -17.77 -2.63
C LYS A 363 -21.65 -16.86 -2.61
N PRO A 364 -20.54 -17.16 -1.91
CA PRO A 364 -19.31 -16.49 -2.26
C PRO A 364 -19.25 -16.63 -3.77
N VAL A 365 -19.36 -15.51 -4.50
CA VAL A 365 -18.70 -15.43 -5.78
C VAL A 365 -17.30 -15.80 -5.34
N PRO A 366 -16.79 -17.02 -5.63
CA PRO A 366 -15.40 -17.31 -5.27
C PRO A 366 -14.67 -16.10 -5.82
N PRO A 367 -13.99 -15.32 -4.94
CA PRO A 367 -13.57 -13.96 -5.26
C PRO A 367 -13.07 -14.05 -6.67
N GLN A 368 -13.66 -13.33 -7.63
CA GLN A 368 -13.31 -13.54 -9.03
C GLN A 368 -11.83 -13.22 -9.07
N LEU A 369 -11.00 -14.27 -8.97
CA LEU A 369 -9.69 -14.08 -8.36
C LEU A 369 -8.98 -13.23 -9.40
N SER A 370 -8.42 -12.09 -8.98
CA SER A 370 -7.58 -11.34 -9.90
C SER A 370 -6.62 -12.35 -10.52
N GLU A 371 -6.51 -12.37 -11.84
CA GLU A 371 -5.64 -13.34 -12.51
C GLU A 371 -4.24 -13.30 -11.89
N TYR A 372 -3.80 -12.11 -11.48
CA TYR A 372 -2.48 -11.82 -10.94
C TYR A 372 -2.56 -11.45 -9.45
N LYS A 373 -2.81 -12.42 -8.59
CA LYS A 373 -2.80 -12.20 -7.12
C LYS A 373 -1.79 -13.10 -6.43
N ALA A 374 -0.75 -12.49 -5.87
CA ALA A 374 0.32 -13.16 -5.15
C ALA A 374 0.43 -12.62 -3.73
N VAL A 375 0.48 -13.51 -2.75
CA VAL A 375 0.72 -13.16 -1.34
C VAL A 375 2.10 -13.63 -0.94
N PHE A 376 2.97 -12.69 -0.56
CA PHE A 376 4.26 -12.99 0.04
C PHE A 376 4.04 -13.39 1.50
N VAL A 377 4.08 -14.69 1.77
CA VAL A 377 3.83 -15.28 3.10
C VAL A 377 5.05 -15.08 4.01
N GLN A 378 6.25 -15.24 3.43
CA GLN A 378 7.52 -15.09 4.13
C GLN A 378 8.60 -14.67 3.14
N GLY A 379 9.61 -13.93 3.58
CA GLY A 379 10.79 -13.61 2.79
C GLY A 379 11.27 -12.17 3.00
N GLY A 380 12.23 -11.76 2.19
CA GLY A 380 12.93 -10.47 2.35
C GLY A 380 14.05 -10.56 3.38
N GLY A 381 14.13 -9.57 4.27
CA GLY A 381 15.12 -9.52 5.35
C GLY A 381 16.40 -8.79 4.95
N LEU A 382 16.34 -7.96 3.90
CA LEU A 382 17.44 -7.12 3.47
C LEU A 382 17.28 -5.75 4.14
N HIS A 383 17.95 -5.55 5.27
CA HIS A 383 17.83 -4.30 6.04
C HIS A 383 19.00 -3.34 5.82
N ALA A 384 20.19 -3.88 5.55
CA ALA A 384 21.40 -3.10 5.29
C ALA A 384 22.25 -3.82 4.26
N ALA A 385 22.85 -3.06 3.35
CA ALA A 385 23.71 -3.59 2.30
C ALA A 385 24.74 -2.57 1.81
N GLU A 386 25.81 -3.05 1.17
CA GLU A 386 26.78 -2.19 0.51
C GLU A 386 26.38 -1.92 -0.95
N ALA A 387 26.55 -0.68 -1.42
CA ALA A 387 26.27 -0.30 -2.80
C ALA A 387 27.01 -1.22 -3.80
N GLY A 388 26.30 -1.77 -4.78
CA GLY A 388 26.88 -2.69 -5.76
C GLY A 388 27.06 -4.13 -5.28
N GLN A 389 26.74 -4.47 -4.03
CA GLN A 389 26.72 -5.85 -3.55
C GLN A 389 25.62 -6.67 -4.27
N THR A 390 25.80 -7.98 -4.41
CA THR A 390 24.70 -8.90 -4.78
C THR A 390 24.33 -9.71 -3.55
N LEU A 391 23.07 -9.62 -3.12
CA LEU A 391 22.55 -10.37 -2.00
C LEU A 391 21.67 -11.53 -2.48
N VAL A 392 21.50 -12.51 -1.59
CA VAL A 392 20.66 -13.69 -1.82
C VAL A 392 19.67 -13.79 -0.67
N THR A 393 18.40 -13.99 -1.00
CA THR A 393 17.32 -14.24 -0.03
C THR A 393 16.45 -15.41 -0.51
N HIS A 394 15.36 -15.67 0.21
CA HIS A 394 14.33 -16.64 -0.14
C HIS A 394 12.95 -16.02 0.07
N PHE A 395 11.96 -16.54 -0.64
CA PHE A 395 10.56 -16.13 -0.49
C PHE A 395 9.64 -17.34 -0.46
N VAL A 396 8.61 -17.30 0.37
CA VAL A 396 7.46 -18.18 0.33
C VAL A 396 6.29 -17.35 -0.18
N VAL A 397 5.77 -17.73 -1.35
CA VAL A 397 4.71 -16.98 -2.04
C VAL A 397 3.53 -17.90 -2.30
N ARG A 398 2.32 -17.42 -2.00
CA ARG A 398 1.06 -18.13 -2.27
C ARG A 398 0.35 -17.51 -3.46
N ASN A 399 -0.10 -18.36 -4.38
CA ASN A 399 -0.97 -17.95 -5.47
C ASN A 399 -2.41 -17.84 -4.96
N GLU A 400 -2.92 -16.62 -4.85
CA GLU A 400 -4.32 -16.36 -4.54
C GLU A 400 -5.08 -15.86 -5.78
N GLY A 401 -4.47 -15.94 -6.96
CA GLY A 401 -5.06 -15.53 -8.22
C GLY A 401 -5.71 -16.68 -8.96
N ALA A 402 -6.53 -16.36 -9.96
CA ALA A 402 -7.16 -17.38 -10.81
C ALA A 402 -6.19 -17.99 -11.82
N LYS A 403 -5.09 -17.30 -12.12
CA LYS A 403 -4.14 -17.72 -13.16
C LYS A 403 -3.13 -18.72 -12.62
N LEU A 404 -2.92 -19.81 -13.37
CA LEU A 404 -1.80 -20.71 -13.17
C LEU A 404 -0.50 -19.98 -13.44
N TRP A 405 0.41 -19.94 -12.45
CA TRP A 405 1.75 -19.42 -12.67
C TRP A 405 2.61 -20.50 -13.30
N ARG A 406 2.97 -20.33 -14.56
CA ARG A 406 3.85 -21.29 -15.26
C ARG A 406 5.31 -20.99 -14.95
N LYS A 407 6.06 -22.01 -14.54
CA LYS A 407 7.53 -21.94 -14.40
C LYS A 407 8.24 -21.72 -15.73
N GLY A 408 7.69 -22.26 -16.81
CA GLY A 408 8.31 -22.27 -18.14
C GLY A 408 7.32 -21.98 -19.27
N GLY A 409 7.81 -22.01 -20.50
CA GLY A 409 7.01 -21.73 -21.70
C GLY A 409 7.28 -20.33 -22.26
N LYS A 410 6.32 -19.81 -23.05
CA LYS A 410 6.46 -18.54 -23.77
C LYS A 410 6.53 -17.33 -22.83
N ASN A 411 5.70 -17.34 -21.77
CA ASN A 411 5.56 -16.25 -20.81
C ASN A 411 5.63 -16.84 -19.38
N PRO A 412 6.82 -17.27 -18.92
CA PRO A 412 6.95 -17.82 -17.57
C PRO A 412 6.73 -16.73 -16.52
N VAL A 413 6.21 -17.12 -15.35
CA VAL A 413 6.16 -16.24 -14.19
C VAL A 413 7.49 -16.28 -13.46
N ARG A 414 8.01 -15.10 -13.08
CA ARG A 414 9.28 -14.93 -12.37
C ARG A 414 9.14 -13.91 -11.24
N LEU A 415 10.01 -14.02 -10.24
CA LEU A 415 10.18 -13.00 -9.21
C LEU A 415 11.24 -12.00 -9.65
N GLY A 416 10.89 -10.71 -9.67
CA GLY A 416 11.78 -9.61 -10.03
C GLY A 416 11.72 -8.48 -9.00
N THR A 417 12.51 -7.44 -9.26
CA THR A 417 12.65 -6.30 -8.35
C THR A 417 12.55 -4.95 -9.05
N ARG A 418 12.14 -3.92 -8.30
CA ARG A 418 12.26 -2.51 -8.69
C ARG A 418 12.84 -1.72 -7.51
N TRP A 419 13.71 -0.76 -7.82
CA TRP A 419 14.33 0.12 -6.82
C TRP A 419 13.82 1.56 -6.96
N GLN A 420 13.52 2.20 -5.82
CA GLN A 420 13.12 3.60 -5.76
C GLN A 420 13.86 4.32 -4.62
N ASN A 421 14.10 5.63 -4.80
CA ASN A 421 14.64 6.48 -3.73
C ASN A 421 13.52 6.96 -2.78
N GLU A 422 13.87 7.69 -1.72
CA GLU A 422 12.88 8.22 -0.75
C GLU A 422 11.84 9.15 -1.40
N ALA A 423 12.19 9.81 -2.51
CA ALA A 423 11.28 10.64 -3.31
C ALA A 423 10.39 9.83 -4.29
N GLY A 424 10.47 8.50 -4.26
CA GLY A 424 9.68 7.59 -5.12
C GLY A 424 10.20 7.47 -6.56
N GLN A 425 11.33 8.10 -6.89
CA GLN A 425 11.92 8.05 -8.23
C GLN A 425 12.66 6.72 -8.43
N ALA A 426 12.53 6.14 -9.63
CA ALA A 426 13.21 4.90 -9.97
C ALA A 426 14.74 5.07 -9.91
N VAL A 427 15.41 4.12 -9.26
CA VAL A 427 16.87 4.04 -9.21
C VAL A 427 17.34 3.11 -10.32
N PHE A 428 18.27 3.58 -11.14
CA PHE A 428 18.80 2.81 -12.26
C PHE A 428 19.59 1.59 -11.77
N VAL A 429 19.25 0.43 -12.32
CA VAL A 429 20.03 -0.82 -12.22
C VAL A 429 20.32 -1.27 -13.64
N ALA A 430 21.58 -1.64 -13.91
CA ALA A 430 21.99 -2.05 -15.24
C ALA A 430 21.24 -3.34 -15.66
N PRO A 431 20.84 -3.50 -16.94
CA PRO A 431 20.04 -4.64 -17.38
C PRO A 431 20.63 -6.02 -17.05
N GLU A 432 21.96 -6.16 -17.08
CA GLU A 432 22.67 -7.39 -16.71
C GLU A 432 22.55 -7.74 -15.21
N SER A 433 22.07 -6.80 -14.40
CA SER A 433 21.87 -6.92 -12.96
C SER A 433 20.39 -6.99 -12.56
N ASP A 434 19.45 -6.95 -13.51
CA ASP A 434 18.01 -7.17 -13.27
C ASP A 434 17.73 -8.68 -13.21
N PHE A 435 17.91 -9.26 -12.02
CA PHE A 435 17.72 -10.70 -11.84
C PHE A 435 16.24 -11.08 -11.84
N ARG A 436 15.86 -11.96 -12.79
CA ARG A 436 14.54 -12.59 -12.87
C ARG A 436 14.59 -14.03 -12.39
N THR A 437 14.23 -14.26 -11.12
CA THR A 437 14.30 -15.58 -10.49
C THR A 437 13.14 -16.46 -10.93
N ALA A 438 13.44 -17.64 -11.47
CA ALA A 438 12.44 -18.59 -11.93
C ALA A 438 11.74 -19.30 -10.76
N LEU A 439 10.47 -19.64 -10.93
CA LEU A 439 9.74 -20.49 -10.00
C LEU A 439 10.29 -21.95 -10.04
N PRO A 440 10.32 -22.68 -8.91
CA PRO A 440 10.78 -24.07 -8.88
C PRO A 440 9.80 -25.04 -9.54
N SER A 441 8.49 -24.72 -9.56
CA SER A 441 7.41 -25.47 -10.18
C SER A 441 6.31 -24.53 -10.69
N ASP A 442 5.39 -25.06 -11.49
CA ASP A 442 4.12 -24.37 -11.74
C ASP A 442 3.35 -24.23 -10.41
N VAL A 443 2.60 -23.13 -10.26
CA VAL A 443 1.89 -22.81 -9.00
C VAL A 443 0.42 -22.55 -9.31
N LYS A 444 -0.44 -23.48 -8.91
CA LYS A 444 -1.89 -23.37 -9.12
C LYS A 444 -2.50 -22.39 -8.12
N THR A 445 -3.71 -21.95 -8.40
CA THR A 445 -4.54 -21.20 -7.43
C THR A 445 -4.61 -21.93 -6.09
N GLY A 446 -4.37 -21.19 -5.00
CA GLY A 446 -4.30 -21.66 -3.62
C GLY A 446 -2.96 -22.30 -3.23
N GLU A 447 -2.08 -22.60 -4.18
CA GLU A 447 -0.81 -23.27 -3.92
C GLU A 447 0.25 -22.30 -3.42
N THR A 448 1.12 -22.78 -2.52
CA THR A 448 2.26 -22.03 -2.00
C THR A 448 3.55 -22.59 -2.55
N VAL A 449 4.46 -21.72 -2.96
CA VAL A 449 5.76 -22.07 -3.50
C VAL A 449 6.87 -21.40 -2.69
N THR A 450 7.96 -22.13 -2.46
CA THR A 450 9.18 -21.57 -1.88
C THR A 450 10.20 -21.31 -3.00
N ILE A 451 10.62 -20.07 -3.16
CA ILE A 451 11.63 -19.63 -4.12
C ILE A 451 12.92 -19.40 -3.35
N ASP A 452 13.83 -20.36 -3.42
CA ASP A 452 15.14 -20.25 -2.78
C ASP A 452 16.15 -19.55 -3.68
N HIS A 453 17.22 -19.02 -3.07
CA HIS A 453 18.36 -18.41 -3.76
C HIS A 453 18.00 -17.22 -4.68
N VAL A 454 17.02 -16.42 -4.28
CA VAL A 454 16.58 -15.20 -4.98
C VAL A 454 17.69 -14.17 -4.90
N LYS A 455 18.26 -13.80 -6.04
CA LYS A 455 19.35 -12.81 -6.13
C LYS A 455 18.79 -11.41 -6.33
N VAL A 456 19.41 -10.41 -5.70
CA VAL A 456 19.18 -9.00 -5.98
C VAL A 456 20.49 -8.24 -6.02
N LYS A 457 20.65 -7.38 -7.02
CA LYS A 457 21.76 -6.44 -7.09
C LYS A 457 21.38 -5.17 -6.33
N ILE A 458 22.22 -4.77 -5.38
CA ILE A 458 22.11 -3.49 -4.69
C ILE A 458 22.59 -2.39 -5.64
N PRO A 459 21.79 -1.34 -5.89
CA PRO A 459 22.17 -0.26 -6.79
C PRO A 459 23.39 0.50 -6.24
N LEU A 460 24.01 1.30 -7.11
CA LEU A 460 25.12 2.17 -6.72
C LEU A 460 24.66 3.43 -5.98
N ALA A 461 23.35 3.72 -5.96
CA ALA A 461 22.79 4.81 -5.17
C ALA A 461 22.85 4.48 -3.67
N GLU A 462 23.18 5.47 -2.84
CA GLU A 462 23.27 5.34 -1.38
C GLU A 462 22.02 5.87 -0.68
N GLY A 463 21.90 5.57 0.62
CA GLY A 463 20.80 6.01 1.47
C GLY A 463 19.74 4.93 1.68
N ASN A 464 18.59 5.31 2.26
CA ASN A 464 17.48 4.38 2.42
C ASN A 464 16.75 4.25 1.09
N LEU A 465 16.90 3.09 0.45
CA LEU A 465 16.23 2.81 -0.81
C LEU A 465 15.07 1.85 -0.58
N ARG A 466 13.98 2.07 -1.31
CA ARG A 466 12.82 1.19 -1.33
C ARG A 466 13.08 0.09 -2.36
N LEU A 467 13.09 -1.15 -1.88
CA LEU A 467 13.16 -2.35 -2.70
C LEU A 467 11.77 -2.98 -2.78
N THR A 468 11.23 -3.03 -3.99
CA THR A 468 9.92 -3.63 -4.28
C THR A 468 10.14 -4.96 -5.00
N TRP A 469 9.64 -6.04 -4.39
CA TRP A 469 9.61 -7.39 -4.92
C TRP A 469 8.23 -7.70 -5.50
N ASP A 470 8.20 -8.15 -6.74
CA ASP A 470 6.93 -8.46 -7.41
C ASP A 470 7.08 -9.63 -8.37
N LEU A 471 5.97 -10.35 -8.59
CA LEU A 471 5.91 -11.34 -9.65
C LEU A 471 5.66 -10.65 -10.99
N VAL A 472 6.26 -11.19 -12.05
CA VAL A 472 6.07 -10.76 -13.43
C VAL A 472 5.70 -11.98 -14.26
N GLU A 473 4.70 -11.85 -15.12
CA GLU A 473 4.56 -12.75 -16.27
C GLU A 473 5.37 -12.14 -17.41
N GLU A 474 6.48 -12.80 -17.75
CA GLU A 474 7.46 -12.27 -18.70
C GLU A 474 6.82 -11.92 -20.04
N ASP A 475 7.19 -10.77 -20.59
CA ASP A 475 6.63 -10.16 -21.81
C ASP A 475 5.11 -9.86 -21.78
N VAL A 476 4.47 -9.93 -20.61
CA VAL A 476 3.03 -9.64 -20.45
C VAL A 476 2.80 -8.48 -19.49
N THR A 477 3.01 -8.70 -18.19
CA THR A 477 2.67 -7.70 -17.16
C THR A 477 3.31 -8.04 -15.82
N TRP A 478 3.52 -7.01 -15.00
CA TRP A 478 3.82 -7.21 -13.59
C TRP A 478 2.52 -7.37 -12.82
N PHE A 479 2.57 -8.14 -11.74
CA PHE A 479 1.39 -8.40 -10.94
C PHE A 479 0.89 -7.11 -10.28
N ALA A 480 1.79 -6.23 -9.84
CA ALA A 480 1.42 -4.92 -9.28
C ALA A 480 0.69 -4.03 -10.30
N ASP A 481 1.06 -4.11 -11.59
CA ASP A 481 0.38 -3.36 -12.65
C ASP A 481 -1.06 -3.89 -12.89
N GLN A 482 -1.37 -5.08 -12.38
CA GLN A 482 -2.70 -5.72 -12.38
C GLN A 482 -3.40 -5.63 -11.00
N GLY A 483 -2.91 -4.76 -10.12
CA GLY A 483 -3.50 -4.52 -8.79
C GLY A 483 -3.04 -5.46 -7.69
N ASN A 484 -1.99 -6.27 -7.90
CA ASN A 484 -1.36 -7.02 -6.81
C ASN A 484 -0.62 -6.09 -5.85
N THR A 485 -0.54 -6.45 -4.58
CA THR A 485 0.29 -5.74 -3.61
C THR A 485 1.68 -6.40 -3.60
N PRO A 486 2.74 -5.72 -4.06
CA PRO A 486 4.09 -6.27 -4.03
C PRO A 486 4.64 -6.28 -2.60
N PHE A 487 5.68 -7.07 -2.35
CA PHE A 487 6.40 -7.04 -1.08
C PHE A 487 7.43 -5.92 -1.11
N VAL A 488 7.38 -5.01 -0.15
CA VAL A 488 8.24 -3.82 -0.12
C VAL A 488 9.05 -3.81 1.17
N GLU A 489 10.36 -3.64 1.04
CA GLU A 489 11.26 -3.43 2.17
C GLU A 489 12.16 -2.22 1.93
N THR A 490 12.67 -1.64 3.02
CA THR A 490 13.65 -0.56 2.97
C THR A 490 15.02 -1.13 3.25
N VAL A 491 15.96 -0.89 2.32
CA VAL A 491 17.35 -1.29 2.45
C VAL A 491 18.17 -0.04 2.71
N ASN A 492 18.87 0.00 3.85
CA ASN A 492 19.88 1.03 4.09
C ASN A 492 21.12 0.68 3.26
N VAL A 493 21.36 1.44 2.20
CA VAL A 493 22.52 1.23 1.31
C VAL A 493 23.64 2.15 1.75
N THR A 494 24.66 1.57 2.36
CA THR A 494 25.90 2.29 2.65
C THR A 494 26.77 2.32 1.39
N PRO A 495 27.46 3.42 1.10
CA PRO A 495 28.42 3.45 0.01
C PRO A 495 29.43 2.32 0.21
N SER A 496 29.59 1.48 -0.81
CA SER A 496 30.66 0.49 -0.85
C SER A 496 32.01 1.20 -0.82
N PRO A 497 33.09 0.58 -0.28
CA PRO A 497 34.45 1.06 -0.49
C PRO A 497 34.78 1.30 -1.98
N GLU A 498 34.11 0.60 -2.89
CA GLU A 498 34.20 0.82 -4.35
C GLU A 498 33.53 2.11 -4.84
N MET A 499 32.54 2.63 -4.11
CA MET A 499 31.80 3.87 -4.39
C MET A 499 32.46 5.12 -3.81
N GLN A 500 33.54 5.00 -3.03
CA GLN A 500 34.46 6.11 -2.74
C GLN A 500 35.36 6.40 -3.95
N GLY A 501 34.72 6.56 -5.10
CA GLY A 501 35.34 6.72 -6.40
C GLY A 501 35.02 8.07 -7.02
N PHE A 502 35.99 8.68 -7.68
CA PHE A 502 35.80 9.80 -8.56
C PHE A 502 35.87 9.31 -10.00
N PHE A 503 34.80 9.53 -10.76
CA PHE A 503 34.79 9.32 -12.19
C PHE A 503 35.31 10.58 -12.88
N GLU A 504 36.44 10.47 -13.58
CA GLU A 504 37.02 11.58 -14.33
C GLU A 504 36.33 11.70 -15.70
N PRO A 505 35.54 12.77 -15.96
CA PRO A 505 34.83 12.91 -17.24
C PRO A 505 35.77 13.02 -18.45
N ALA A 506 36.98 13.58 -18.27
CA ALA A 506 37.92 13.79 -19.37
C ALA A 506 38.45 12.48 -19.97
N THR A 507 38.73 11.48 -19.12
CA THR A 507 39.31 10.20 -19.54
C THR A 507 38.35 9.03 -19.42
N LYS A 508 37.18 9.24 -18.81
CA LYS A 508 36.15 8.24 -18.54
C LYS A 508 36.68 7.07 -17.71
N LYS A 509 37.55 7.38 -16.74
CA LYS A 509 38.17 6.40 -15.82
C LYS A 509 37.76 6.66 -14.39
N TRP A 510 37.66 5.58 -13.62
CA TRP A 510 37.37 5.64 -12.19
C TRP A 510 38.66 5.65 -11.37
N VAL A 511 38.75 6.56 -10.40
CA VAL A 511 39.79 6.59 -9.37
C VAL A 511 39.14 6.35 -8.02
N ARG A 512 39.63 5.40 -7.21
CA ARG A 512 38.97 4.93 -5.99
C ARG A 512 39.97 4.71 -4.84
N GLY A 513 39.49 4.72 -3.60
CA GLY A 513 40.28 4.32 -2.43
C GLY A 513 41.59 5.12 -2.27
N PRO A 514 42.72 4.48 -1.88
CA PRO A 514 44.00 5.17 -1.65
C PRO A 514 44.55 5.93 -2.87
N PHE A 515 44.20 5.50 -4.09
CA PHE A 515 44.56 6.21 -5.33
C PHE A 515 43.78 7.52 -5.47
N LEU A 516 42.52 7.56 -5.02
CA LEU A 516 41.72 8.78 -5.02
C LEU A 516 42.22 9.79 -4.00
N ASP A 517 42.62 9.31 -2.82
CA ASP A 517 43.21 10.16 -1.78
C ASP A 517 44.50 10.82 -2.29
N ALA A 518 45.35 10.04 -2.96
CA ALA A 518 46.56 10.56 -3.61
C ALA A 518 46.25 11.53 -4.76
N TYR A 519 45.28 11.20 -5.61
CA TYR A 519 44.85 12.04 -6.72
C TYR A 519 44.35 13.41 -6.24
N ARG A 520 43.58 13.43 -5.14
CA ARG A 520 43.11 14.67 -4.50
C ARG A 520 44.23 15.43 -3.80
N LEU A 521 45.14 14.73 -3.13
CA LEU A 521 46.25 15.33 -2.38
C LEU A 521 47.27 16.01 -3.30
N TYR A 522 47.68 15.34 -4.37
CA TYR A 522 48.72 15.82 -5.28
C TYR A 522 48.16 16.69 -6.42
N GLY A 523 46.89 16.49 -6.78
CA GLY A 523 46.21 17.25 -7.82
C GLY A 523 46.75 16.99 -9.24
N LEU A 524 46.09 17.62 -10.22
CA LEU A 524 46.35 17.43 -11.64
C LEU A 524 47.77 17.84 -12.06
N ASP A 525 48.38 18.81 -11.39
CA ASP A 525 49.73 19.27 -11.72
C ASP A 525 50.78 18.18 -11.50
N VAL A 526 50.57 17.27 -10.55
CA VAL A 526 51.51 16.20 -10.26
C VAL A 526 51.09 14.90 -10.94
N THR A 527 49.82 14.53 -10.87
CA THR A 527 49.38 13.21 -11.38
C THR A 527 48.96 13.25 -12.84
N GLY A 528 48.38 14.37 -13.29
CA GLY A 528 47.53 14.42 -14.50
C GLY A 528 46.30 13.51 -14.38
N TYR A 529 45.52 13.39 -15.45
CA TYR A 529 44.29 12.59 -15.45
C TYR A 529 44.57 11.06 -15.43
N PRO A 530 43.68 10.24 -14.83
CA PRO A 530 43.78 8.78 -14.89
C PRO A 530 43.66 8.25 -16.32
N LEU A 531 44.54 7.33 -16.72
CA LEU A 531 44.56 6.69 -18.04
C LEU A 531 43.95 5.28 -18.02
N THR A 532 43.99 4.60 -16.89
CA THR A 532 43.40 3.27 -16.69
C THR A 532 42.41 3.31 -15.53
N ASP A 533 41.51 2.32 -15.46
CA ASP A 533 40.88 1.94 -14.19
C ASP A 533 41.92 1.22 -13.31
N GLN A 534 41.61 0.99 -12.03
CA GLN A 534 42.47 0.17 -11.16
C GLN A 534 42.49 -1.28 -11.61
N TYR A 535 43.67 -1.88 -11.63
CA TYR A 535 43.86 -3.28 -11.99
C TYR A 535 45.03 -3.89 -11.21
N VAL A 536 45.06 -5.21 -11.11
CA VAL A 536 46.19 -5.93 -10.52
C VAL A 536 47.29 -6.09 -11.57
N ASP A 537 48.45 -5.47 -11.32
CA ASP A 537 49.58 -5.56 -12.23
C ASP A 537 50.15 -6.98 -12.31
N ALA A 538 50.42 -7.46 -13.53
CA ALA A 538 50.85 -8.82 -13.74
C ALA A 538 52.25 -9.12 -13.15
N ALA A 539 53.13 -8.13 -13.09
CA ALA A 539 54.50 -8.27 -12.60
C ALA A 539 54.60 -8.02 -11.09
N SER A 540 54.04 -6.91 -10.59
CA SER A 540 54.12 -6.56 -9.17
C SER A 540 53.08 -7.27 -8.31
N LYS A 541 51.99 -7.79 -8.90
CA LYS A 541 50.81 -8.36 -8.21
C LYS A 541 50.11 -7.38 -7.28
N LEU A 542 50.40 -6.09 -7.40
CA LEU A 542 49.79 -5.02 -6.61
C LEU A 542 48.66 -4.35 -7.39
N GLN A 543 47.66 -3.84 -6.67
CA GLN A 543 46.71 -2.91 -7.27
C GLN A 543 47.47 -1.70 -7.80
N THR A 544 47.21 -1.36 -9.06
CA THR A 544 47.94 -0.37 -9.83
C THR A 544 46.99 0.47 -10.65
N GLN A 545 47.31 1.75 -10.81
CA GLN A 545 46.60 2.64 -11.71
C GLN A 545 47.58 3.62 -12.38
N TYR A 546 47.43 3.78 -13.69
CA TYR A 546 48.23 4.71 -14.49
C TYR A 546 47.50 6.04 -14.66
N PHE A 547 48.25 7.12 -14.49
CA PHE A 547 47.84 8.50 -14.74
C PHE A 547 48.78 9.10 -15.79
N GLN A 548 48.43 10.26 -16.34
CA GLN A 548 49.20 10.89 -17.41
C GLN A 548 50.66 11.18 -17.03
N ARG A 549 50.95 11.48 -15.76
CA ARG A 549 52.30 11.88 -15.32
C ARG A 549 52.96 10.87 -14.37
N VAL A 550 52.17 10.00 -13.76
CA VAL A 550 52.65 9.04 -12.76
C VAL A 550 51.88 7.73 -12.89
N ALA A 551 52.49 6.63 -12.44
CA ALA A 551 51.73 5.43 -12.09
C ALA A 551 51.91 5.17 -10.60
N MET A 552 50.84 4.72 -9.97
CA MET A 552 50.80 4.45 -8.53
C MET A 552 50.47 2.98 -8.32
N GLU A 553 51.00 2.40 -7.26
CA GLU A 553 50.63 1.06 -6.80
C GLU A 553 50.48 1.01 -5.28
N GLU A 554 49.55 0.18 -4.82
CA GLU A 554 49.27 -0.04 -3.39
C GLU A 554 50.18 -1.14 -2.85
N HIS A 555 51.28 -0.75 -2.19
CA HIS A 555 52.30 -1.68 -1.69
C HIS A 555 51.98 -2.29 -0.33
N SER A 556 51.02 -1.71 0.39
CA SER A 556 50.43 -2.27 1.61
C SER A 556 49.03 -1.67 1.76
N PRO A 557 48.09 -2.33 2.46
CA PRO A 557 46.72 -1.86 2.58
C PRO A 557 46.64 -0.39 3.02
N GLY A 558 46.00 0.44 2.19
CA GLY A 558 45.82 1.87 2.42
C GLY A 558 47.04 2.75 2.08
N ARG A 559 48.16 2.20 1.59
CA ARG A 559 49.39 2.96 1.31
C ARG A 559 49.86 2.81 -0.14
N ILE A 560 49.87 3.92 -0.85
CA ILE A 560 50.36 4.02 -2.23
C ILE A 560 51.85 4.37 -2.29
N ARG A 561 52.51 3.97 -3.39
CA ARG A 561 53.81 4.48 -3.81
C ARG A 561 53.80 4.77 -5.32
N PHE A 562 54.66 5.67 -5.78
CA PHE A 562 54.87 5.89 -7.21
C PHE A 562 55.75 4.80 -7.81
N ARG A 563 55.39 4.33 -8.99
CA ARG A 563 56.21 3.40 -9.79
C ARG A 563 57.36 4.14 -10.47
N LEU A 564 58.41 3.40 -10.82
CA LEU A 564 59.58 3.90 -11.54
C LEU A 564 59.31 4.05 -13.05
N VAL A 565 58.19 4.69 -13.42
CA VAL A 565 57.76 4.83 -14.83
C VAL A 565 58.78 5.55 -15.71
N GLY A 566 59.60 6.44 -15.15
CA GLY A 566 60.68 7.09 -15.90
C GLY A 566 61.78 6.13 -16.34
N GLN A 567 62.09 5.10 -15.52
CA GLN A 567 63.04 4.06 -15.88
C GLN A 567 62.42 3.10 -16.91
N GLU A 568 61.16 2.70 -16.71
CA GLU A 568 60.41 1.87 -17.66
C GLU A 568 60.33 2.55 -19.04
N ALA A 569 60.01 3.85 -19.08
CA ALA A 569 59.93 4.62 -20.32
C ALA A 569 61.29 4.76 -21.02
N LEU A 570 62.38 5.00 -20.28
CA LEU A 570 63.72 5.09 -20.87
C LEU A 570 64.18 3.75 -21.48
N LEU A 571 63.90 2.64 -20.77
CA LEU A 571 64.19 1.30 -21.28
C LEU A 571 63.37 0.99 -22.53
N ALA A 572 62.05 1.27 -22.50
CA ALA A 572 61.18 1.08 -23.65
C ALA A 572 61.61 1.94 -24.85
N GLN A 573 62.04 3.18 -24.63
CA GLN A 573 62.57 4.03 -25.71
C GLN A 573 63.84 3.42 -26.32
N THR A 574 64.76 2.94 -25.48
CA THR A 574 66.00 2.29 -25.93
C THR A 574 65.69 1.02 -26.74
N GLU A 575 64.69 0.24 -26.32
CA GLU A 575 64.24 -0.95 -27.04
C GLU A 575 63.56 -0.58 -28.37
N ILE A 576 62.69 0.43 -28.39
CA ILE A 576 62.05 0.94 -29.62
C ILE A 576 63.10 1.45 -30.60
N ASP A 577 64.12 2.17 -30.15
CA ASP A 577 65.21 2.65 -30.99
C ASP A 577 66.00 1.47 -31.59
N GLY A 578 66.26 0.44 -30.77
CA GLY A 578 66.89 -0.81 -31.22
C GLY A 578 66.05 -1.57 -32.25
N LEU A 579 64.75 -1.77 -31.97
CA LEU A 579 63.81 -2.42 -32.88
C LEU A 579 63.64 -1.63 -34.18
N THR A 580 63.64 -0.29 -34.11
CA THR A 580 63.56 0.58 -35.30
C THR A 580 64.81 0.42 -36.16
N ALA A 581 65.99 0.34 -35.56
CA ALA A 581 67.24 0.05 -36.26
C ALA A 581 67.24 -1.34 -36.90
N ASP A 582 66.74 -2.36 -36.18
CA ASP A 582 66.60 -3.71 -36.71
C ASP A 582 65.60 -3.79 -37.88
N ILE A 583 64.45 -3.11 -37.79
CA ILE A 583 63.47 -3.00 -38.88
C ILE A 583 64.11 -2.34 -40.09
N ALA A 584 64.88 -1.26 -39.91
CA ALA A 584 65.57 -0.58 -41.00
C ALA A 584 66.61 -1.50 -41.68
N ARG A 585 67.37 -2.26 -40.90
CA ARG A 585 68.32 -3.26 -41.41
C ARG A 585 67.61 -4.36 -42.21
N LEU A 586 66.59 -4.98 -41.62
CA LEU A 586 65.83 -6.06 -42.27
C LEU A 586 65.14 -5.59 -43.55
N THR A 587 64.64 -4.34 -43.57
CA THR A 587 64.07 -3.75 -44.78
C THR A 587 65.12 -3.62 -45.90
N ALA A 588 66.33 -3.17 -45.57
CA ALA A 588 67.42 -3.07 -46.53
C ALA A 588 67.87 -4.45 -47.07
N ASP A 589 67.92 -5.47 -46.20
CA ASP A 589 68.24 -6.85 -46.58
C ASP A 589 67.18 -7.44 -47.53
N ILE A 590 65.90 -7.21 -47.24
CA ILE A 590 64.79 -7.63 -48.11
C ILE A 590 64.87 -6.95 -49.47
N ASP A 591 65.14 -5.65 -49.52
CA ASP A 591 65.31 -4.91 -50.77
C ASP A 591 66.50 -5.43 -51.60
N GLN A 592 67.58 -5.84 -50.93
CA GLN A 592 68.71 -6.47 -51.60
C GLN A 592 68.33 -7.84 -52.17
N LEU A 593 67.67 -8.69 -51.39
CA LEU A 593 67.20 -10.00 -51.86
C LEU A 593 66.23 -9.87 -53.03
N HIS A 594 65.33 -8.88 -53.01
CA HIS A 594 64.46 -8.60 -54.15
C HIS A 594 65.24 -8.24 -55.43
N ARG A 595 66.29 -7.40 -55.31
CA ARG A 595 67.16 -7.07 -56.45
C ARG A 595 67.89 -8.30 -56.98
N GLU A 596 68.40 -9.16 -56.09
CA GLU A 596 69.10 -10.40 -56.48
C GLU A 596 68.15 -11.39 -57.17
N ILE A 597 66.93 -11.57 -56.64
CA ILE A 597 65.90 -12.40 -57.27
C ILE A 597 65.52 -11.87 -58.64
N GLN A 598 65.35 -10.55 -58.79
CA GLN A 598 65.02 -9.93 -60.07
C GLN A 598 66.15 -10.14 -61.10
N ALA A 599 67.40 -9.96 -60.70
CA ALA A 599 68.56 -10.23 -61.56
C ALA A 599 68.64 -11.70 -61.98
N LEU A 600 68.35 -12.64 -61.06
CA LEU A 600 68.30 -14.07 -61.37
C LEU A 600 67.14 -14.42 -62.32
N GLN A 601 65.98 -13.78 -62.17
CA GLN A 601 64.83 -13.95 -63.06
C GLN A 601 65.12 -13.44 -64.48
N GLU A 602 65.78 -12.28 -64.60
CA GLU A 602 66.24 -11.75 -65.90
C GLU A 602 67.26 -12.69 -66.56
N ALA A 603 68.26 -13.16 -65.82
CA ALA A 603 69.24 -14.12 -66.32
C ALA A 603 68.59 -15.45 -66.75
N LEU A 604 67.58 -15.93 -66.03
CA LEU A 604 66.83 -17.13 -66.39
C LEU A 604 66.02 -16.93 -67.68
N LYS A 605 65.40 -15.75 -67.84
CA LYS A 605 64.64 -15.38 -69.04
C LYS A 605 65.54 -15.31 -70.27
N ASP A 606 66.70 -14.66 -70.15
CA ASP A 606 67.70 -14.59 -71.23
C ASP A 606 68.22 -15.99 -71.62
N ALA A 607 68.41 -16.89 -70.64
CA ALA A 607 68.79 -18.27 -70.89
C ALA A 607 67.70 -19.09 -71.58
N GLN A 608 66.42 -18.83 -71.29
CA GLN A 608 65.27 -19.47 -71.95
C GLN A 608 65.07 -18.97 -73.39
N GLN A 609 65.23 -17.67 -73.63
CA GLN A 609 65.11 -17.05 -74.95
C GLN A 609 66.21 -17.54 -75.91
N ASN A 610 67.45 -17.68 -75.41
CA ASN A 610 68.56 -18.29 -76.16
C ASN A 610 68.34 -19.77 -76.52
N LYS A 611 67.41 -20.46 -75.85
CA LYS A 611 67.08 -21.87 -76.10
C LYS A 611 65.97 -22.03 -77.15
N GLU A 612 65.13 -21.03 -77.37
CA GLU A 612 64.06 -21.02 -78.37
C GLU A 612 64.54 -20.56 -79.76
N ASP A 613 65.52 -19.64 -79.84
CA ASP A 613 66.12 -19.19 -81.12
C ASP A 613 67.16 -20.19 -81.70
N GLY A 614 67.51 -21.24 -80.94
CA GLY A 614 68.46 -22.29 -81.32
C GLY A 614 67.88 -23.37 -82.26
N GLY A 615 67.10 -22.97 -83.27
CA GLY A 615 66.58 -23.87 -84.30
C GLY A 615 67.68 -24.55 -85.12
N VAL A 616 67.83 -25.86 -84.90
CA VAL A 616 68.42 -26.94 -85.71
C VAL A 616 69.14 -26.52 -87.03
N PRO A 617 70.48 -26.69 -87.14
CA PRO A 617 71.17 -26.68 -88.42
C PRO A 617 70.88 -27.96 -89.21
N LYS A 618 70.52 -27.82 -90.49
CA LYS A 618 70.47 -28.94 -91.46
C LYS A 618 71.84 -29.62 -91.58
N PRO A 619 71.92 -30.96 -91.60
CA PRO A 619 73.18 -31.69 -91.70
C PRO A 619 73.72 -31.67 -93.13
N ALA A 620 75.04 -31.51 -93.25
CA ALA A 620 75.77 -31.75 -94.49
C ALA A 620 76.11 -33.25 -94.58
N ILE A 621 75.77 -33.88 -95.70
CA ILE A 621 76.35 -35.15 -96.16
C ILE A 621 76.67 -34.97 -97.65
N GLU A 622 77.82 -35.51 -98.03
CA GLU A 622 78.46 -35.62 -99.36
C GLU A 622 77.53 -35.73 -100.57
#